data_AF-A0A7R5KR76-F1
#
_entry.id   AF-A0A7R5KR76-F1
#
_cell.length_a   1.000
_cell.length_b   1.000
_cell.length_c   1.000
_cell.angle_alpha   90.00
_cell.angle_beta   90.00
_cell.angle_gamma   90.00
#
_symmetry.space_group_name_H-M   'P 1'
#
loop_
_entity.id
_entity.type
_entity.pdbx_description
1 polymer ?
#
loop_
_entity_poly.entity_id
_entity_poly.type
_entity_poly.pdbx_seq_one_letter_code
_entity_poly.pdbx_strand_id
1 'polypeptide(L)'
;MCGPFGWGGFEPTSSREKKHEFFVDMTCEGCSKAVTRVLDRLGGVQFDIDLPNKKVFIDSEHNVDTLLETLKKTGKNTSYLGEKSAQ
;
A
#
# COMPACT_ATOMS: atom_id res chain seq x y z
N MET A 1 -33.02 -23.27 -25.11
CA MET A 1 -31.61 -22.97 -24.76
C MET A 1 -31.57 -21.76 -23.86
N CYS A 2 -31.03 -21.90 -22.65
CA CYS A 2 -30.80 -20.82 -21.71
C CYS A 2 -29.37 -20.30 -21.88
N GLY A 3 -29.23 -18.97 -21.97
CA GLY A 3 -27.94 -18.30 -21.92
C GLY A 3 -28.02 -16.88 -22.47
N PRO A 4 -28.50 -15.90 -21.69
CA PRO A 4 -28.07 -14.52 -21.90
C PRO A 4 -26.61 -14.44 -21.39
N PHE A 5 -25.66 -14.23 -22.31
CA PHE A 5 -24.28 -13.95 -21.97
C PHE A 5 -24.25 -12.69 -21.11
N GLY A 6 -24.04 -12.89 -19.80
CA GLY A 6 -23.80 -11.83 -18.85
C GLY A 6 -22.49 -11.15 -19.19
N TRP A 7 -22.57 -9.98 -19.83
CA TRP A 7 -21.49 -9.00 -19.76
C TRP A 7 -21.52 -8.42 -18.35
N GLY A 8 -20.94 -9.18 -17.43
CA GLY A 8 -20.62 -8.72 -16.09
C GLY A 8 -19.72 -7.49 -16.23
N GLY A 9 -20.12 -6.41 -15.58
CA GLY A 9 -19.44 -5.13 -15.63
C GLY A 9 -17.96 -5.29 -15.29
N PHE A 10 -17.11 -4.80 -16.19
CA PHE A 10 -15.86 -4.24 -15.75
C PHE A 10 -16.20 -2.80 -15.35
N GLU A 11 -16.65 -2.63 -14.10
CA GLU A 11 -16.51 -1.33 -13.46
C GLU A 11 -15.01 -1.08 -13.35
N PRO A 12 -14.41 -0.13 -14.09
CA PRO A 12 -13.23 0.49 -13.54
C PRO A 12 -13.74 1.13 -12.25
N THR A 13 -13.32 0.64 -11.09
CA THR A 13 -13.46 1.40 -9.86
C THR A 13 -12.60 2.65 -10.05
N SER A 14 -13.19 3.63 -10.73
CA SER A 14 -12.71 4.99 -10.87
C SER A 14 -12.95 5.67 -9.53
N SER A 15 -12.27 5.15 -8.51
CA SER A 15 -12.01 5.85 -7.28
C SER A 15 -10.51 6.00 -7.23
N ARG A 16 -10.05 7.22 -6.99
CA ARG A 16 -8.64 7.62 -7.06
C ARG A 16 -7.80 6.79 -6.06
N GLU A 17 -7.36 5.61 -6.45
CA GLU A 17 -6.39 4.81 -5.72
C GLU A 17 -5.05 5.55 -5.74
N LYS A 18 -4.73 6.18 -4.59
CA LYS A 18 -3.47 6.90 -4.41
C LYS A 18 -2.43 5.90 -3.95
N LYS A 19 -1.58 5.50 -4.88
CA LYS A 19 -0.40 4.67 -4.58
C LYS A 19 0.71 5.56 -4.04
N HIS A 20 0.99 5.43 -2.76
CA HIS A 20 2.06 6.12 -2.06
C HIS A 20 3.30 5.22 -1.95
N GLU A 21 4.45 5.78 -2.28
CA GLU A 21 5.74 5.10 -2.22
C GLU A 21 6.53 5.57 -1.00
N PHE A 22 6.94 4.61 -0.17
CA PHE A 22 7.75 4.86 1.01
C PHE A 22 9.04 4.05 0.94
N PHE A 23 10.15 4.70 1.27
CA PHE A 23 11.38 4.01 1.61
C PHE A 23 11.33 3.64 3.09
N VAL A 24 11.59 2.38 3.42
CA VAL A 24 11.67 1.91 4.81
C VAL A 24 12.94 1.10 4.97
N ASP A 25 13.81 1.51 5.89
CA ASP A 25 15.06 0.78 6.16
C ASP A 25 14.75 -0.59 6.80
N MET A 26 14.57 -1.59 5.93
CA MET A 26 14.36 -2.98 6.27
C MET A 26 15.67 -3.72 6.06
N THR A 27 16.16 -4.34 7.13
CA THR A 27 17.43 -5.10 7.13
C THR A 27 17.22 -6.60 7.08
N CYS A 28 16.01 -7.09 7.41
CA CYS A 28 15.68 -8.52 7.39
C CYS A 28 14.17 -8.76 7.14
N GLU A 29 13.79 -10.01 6.84
CA GLU A 29 12.37 -10.40 6.72
C GLU A 29 11.57 -10.19 8.02
N GLY A 30 12.24 -10.16 9.18
CA GLY A 30 11.59 -9.77 10.43
C GLY A 30 11.10 -8.32 10.41
N CYS A 31 11.85 -7.43 9.76
CA CYS A 31 11.49 -6.03 9.60
C CYS A 31 10.26 -5.86 8.71
N SER A 32 10.17 -6.57 7.58
CA SER A 32 9.01 -6.49 6.69
C SER A 32 7.75 -6.99 7.39
N LYS A 33 7.81 -8.12 8.13
CA LYS A 33 6.68 -8.60 8.94
C LYS A 33 6.18 -7.58 9.97
N ALA A 34 7.09 -6.83 10.59
CA ALA A 34 6.68 -5.76 11.52
C ALA A 34 5.94 -4.62 10.80
N VAL A 35 6.35 -4.27 9.58
CA VAL A 35 5.65 -3.29 8.73
C VAL A 35 4.27 -3.80 8.34
N THR A 36 4.18 -5.02 7.83
CA THR A 36 2.90 -5.69 7.51
C THR A 36 1.95 -5.64 8.69
N ARG A 37 2.41 -5.97 9.91
CA ARG A 37 1.56 -5.97 11.11
C ARG A 37 1.00 -4.59 11.48
N VAL A 38 1.74 -3.50 11.29
CA VAL A 38 1.22 -2.17 11.62
C VAL A 38 0.27 -1.64 10.55
N LEU A 39 0.51 -1.97 9.28
CA LEU A 39 -0.37 -1.61 8.17
C LEU A 39 -1.67 -2.43 8.22
N ASP A 40 -1.58 -3.72 8.53
CA ASP A 40 -2.75 -4.61 8.72
C ASP A 40 -3.64 -4.12 9.87
N ARG A 41 -3.03 -3.61 10.96
CA ARG A 41 -3.77 -2.96 12.06
C ARG A 41 -4.45 -1.66 11.67
N LEU A 42 -3.95 -0.94 10.68
CA LEU A 42 -4.61 0.27 10.17
C LEU A 42 -5.92 -0.13 9.47
N GLY A 43 -5.89 -1.24 8.71
CA GLY A 43 -7.03 -1.75 7.97
C GLY A 43 -7.38 -0.90 6.75
N GLY A 44 -8.04 -1.48 5.75
CA GLY A 44 -8.44 -0.75 4.54
C GLY A 44 -7.27 -0.22 3.69
N VAL A 45 -6.07 -0.79 3.88
CA VAL A 45 -4.87 -0.46 3.11
C VAL A 45 -4.39 -1.67 2.34
N GLN A 46 -4.11 -1.49 1.06
CA GLN A 46 -3.33 -2.44 0.28
C GLN A 46 -1.88 -2.01 0.29
N PHE A 47 -0.94 -2.94 0.42
CA PHE A 47 0.47 -2.60 0.40
C PHE A 47 1.31 -3.72 -0.17
N ASP A 48 2.42 -3.34 -0.79
CA ASP A 48 3.43 -4.22 -1.36
C ASP A 48 4.81 -3.86 -0.76
N ILE A 49 5.61 -4.86 -0.42
CA ILE A 49 6.88 -4.67 0.28
C ILE A 49 8.02 -5.25 -0.57
N ASP A 50 8.82 -4.35 -1.12
CA ASP A 50 10.06 -4.68 -1.82
C ASP A 50 11.24 -4.67 -0.84
N LEU A 51 11.51 -5.81 -0.21
CA LEU A 51 12.70 -6.02 0.62
C LEU A 51 14.03 -5.68 -0.09
N PRO A 52 14.29 -6.10 -1.35
CA PRO A 52 15.58 -5.84 -2.00
C PRO A 52 15.81 -4.35 -2.25
N ASN A 53 14.75 -3.60 -2.58
CA ASN A 53 14.82 -2.17 -2.83
C ASN A 53 14.54 -1.32 -1.58
N LYS A 54 14.16 -1.95 -0.46
CA LYS A 54 13.72 -1.31 0.78
C LYS A 54 12.56 -0.33 0.55
N LYS A 55 11.64 -0.70 -0.34
CA LYS A 55 10.47 0.13 -0.69
C LYS A 55 9.19 -0.53 -0.21
N VAL A 56 8.23 0.30 0.13
CA VAL A 56 6.88 -0.09 0.52
C VAL A 56 5.91 0.75 -0.29
N PHE A 57 5.10 0.10 -1.09
CA PHE A 57 4.04 0.72 -1.87
C PHE A 57 2.76 0.55 -1.05
N ILE A 58 2.04 1.64 -0.81
CA ILE A 58 0.78 1.60 -0.07
C ILE A 58 -0.29 2.22 -0.93
N ASP A 59 -1.32 1.45 -1.24
CA ASP A 59 -2.55 1.89 -1.86
C ASP A 59 -3.61 2.07 -0.77
N SER A 60 -3.99 3.32 -0.54
CA SER A 60 -5.04 3.65 0.41
C SER A 60 -5.65 5.00 0.14
N GLU A 61 -6.87 5.20 0.62
CA GLU A 61 -7.50 6.52 0.67
C GLU A 61 -6.96 7.39 1.82
N HIS A 62 -6.15 6.83 2.72
CA HIS A 62 -5.58 7.56 3.85
C HIS A 62 -4.50 8.55 3.42
N ASN A 63 -4.32 9.59 4.24
CA ASN A 63 -3.29 10.59 4.00
C ASN A 63 -1.89 10.02 4.25
N VAL A 64 -0.91 10.59 3.54
CA VAL A 64 0.52 10.27 3.68
C VAL A 64 0.98 10.39 5.13
N ASP A 65 0.52 11.39 5.87
CA ASP A 65 0.86 11.58 7.28
C ASP A 65 0.43 10.38 8.14
N THR A 66 -0.79 9.87 7.94
CA THR A 66 -1.31 8.69 8.66
C THR A 66 -0.49 7.44 8.34
N LEU A 67 -0.09 7.28 7.08
CA LEU A 67 0.77 6.18 6.64
C LEU A 67 2.17 6.30 7.25
N LEU A 68 2.77 7.50 7.23
CA LEU A 68 4.08 7.78 7.83
C LEU A 68 4.06 7.55 9.34
N GLU A 69 3.05 8.03 10.06
CA GLU A 69 2.89 7.77 11.49
C GLU A 69 2.79 6.27 11.78
N THR A 70 2.04 5.54 10.95
CA THR A 70 1.91 4.08 11.08
C THR A 70 3.23 3.37 10.84
N LEU A 71 3.98 3.76 9.81
CA LEU A 71 5.31 3.22 9.52
C LEU A 71 6.34 3.58 10.60
N LYS A 72 6.29 4.80 11.15
CA LYS A 72 7.14 5.25 12.26
C LYS A 72 6.94 4.41 13.54
N LYS A 73 5.75 3.86 13.77
CA LYS A 73 5.50 2.91 14.89
C LYS A 73 6.35 1.64 14.79
N THR A 74 6.87 1.31 13.62
CA THR A 74 7.81 0.18 13.47
C THR A 74 9.21 0.50 13.97
N GLY A 75 9.49 1.75 14.32
CA GLY A 75 10.80 2.20 14.81
C GLY A 75 11.88 2.24 13.73
N LYS A 76 11.50 2.22 12.45
CA LYS A 76 12.44 2.21 11.32
C LYS A 76 12.52 3.56 10.65
N ASN A 77 13.63 3.79 9.96
CA ASN A 77 13.80 4.97 9.14
C ASN A 77 12.84 4.88 7.95
N THR A 78 11.88 5.79 7.88
CA THR A 78 10.82 5.83 6.87
C THR A 78 10.84 7.18 6.18
N SER A 79 10.95 7.17 4.86
CA SER A 79 10.98 8.38 4.03
C SER A 79 9.92 8.29 2.94
N TYR A 80 9.22 9.37 2.65
CA TYR A 80 8.25 9.41 1.56
C TYR A 80 8.97 9.67 0.24
N LEU A 81 8.79 8.78 -0.74
CA LEU A 81 9.39 8.89 -2.07
C LEU A 81 8.46 9.65 -3.04
N GLY A 82 7.14 9.50 -2.89
CA GLY A 82 6.17 10.21 -3.71
C GLY A 82 4.86 9.45 -3.87
N GLU A 83 3.96 10.01 -4.66
CA GLU A 83 2.66 9.43 -5.00
C GLU A 83 2.64 9.12 -6.50
N LYS A 84 2.45 7.84 -6.84
CA LYS A 84 2.26 7.40 -8.22
C LYS A 84 0.82 7.69 -8.63
N SER A 85 0.54 8.98 -8.82
CA SER A 85 -0.64 9.41 -9.55
C SER A 85 -0.40 9.06 -11.02
N ALA A 86 -1.11 8.07 -11.55
CA ALA A 86 -1.19 7.89 -12.99
C ALA A 86 -1.83 9.16 -13.56
N GLN A 87 -1.01 10.02 -14.16
CA GLN A 87 -1.46 11.18 -14.93
C GLN A 87 -1.62 10.79 -16.40
#